data_AF-A0A2C6MI90-F1
#
_entry.id   AF-A0A2C6MI90-F1
#
_cell.length_a   1.000
_cell.length_b   1.000
_cell.length_c   1.000
_cell.angle_alpha   90.00
_cell.angle_beta   90.00
_cell.angle_gamma   90.00
#
_symmetry.space_group_name_H-M   'P 1'
#
loop_
_entity.id
_entity.type
_entity.pdbx_description
1 polymer ?
#
loop_
_entity_poly.entity_id
_entity_poly.type
_entity_poly.pdbx_seq_one_letter_code
_entity_poly.pdbx_strand_id
1 'polypeptide(L)' 'MVVCPYCQREIELGLDTCPHCGVTMIYFYKCKRCSQEIAATGILKFCPLCDADLSDQMN' A
#
# COMPACT_ATOMS: atom_id res chain seq x y z
N MET A 1 9.96 4.51 6.62
CA MET A 1 9.52 3.45 7.55
C MET A 1 8.02 3.52 7.71
N VAL A 2 7.35 2.39 7.97
CA VAL A 2 5.91 2.33 8.30
C VAL A 2 5.73 1.57 9.61
N VAL A 3 4.76 1.96 10.44
CA VAL A 3 4.49 1.29 11.71
C VAL A 3 3.43 0.21 11.50
N CYS A 4 3.71 -1.02 11.95
CA CYS A 4 2.73 -2.10 11.95
C CYS A 4 1.56 -1.76 12.88
N PRO A 5 0.30 -1.71 12.41
CA PRO A 5 -0.84 -1.41 13.27
C PRO A 5 -1.16 -2.54 14.27
N TYR A 6 -0.63 -3.75 14.03
CA TYR A 6 -0.89 -4.92 14.87
C TYR A 6 0.12 -5.05 16.02
N CYS A 7 1.41 -5.01 15.71
CA CYS A 7 2.46 -5.18 16.72
C CYS A 7 3.20 -3.89 17.09
N GLN A 8 2.83 -2.76 16.47
CA GLN A 8 3.37 -1.42 16.74
C GLN A 8 4.89 -1.30 16.55
N ARG A 9 5.50 -2.19 15.76
CA ARG A 9 6.92 -2.15 15.42
C ARG A 9 7.12 -1.50 14.07
N GLU A 10 8.27 -0.87 13.90
CA GLU A 10 8.68 -0.29 12.63
C GLU A 10 8.99 -1.37 11.60
N ILE A 11 8.60 -1.11 10.37
CA ILE A 11 8.84 -1.95 9.20
C ILE A 11 9.52 -1.08 8.14
N GLU A 12 10.51 -1.66 7.47
CA GLU A 12 11.16 -1.05 6.32
C GLU A 12 10.17 -0.83 5.16
N LEU A 13 10.33 0.29 4.43
CA LEU A 13 9.51 0.55 3.25
C LEU A 13 9.88 -0.46 2.16
N GLY A 14 8.88 -1.19 1.66
CA GLY A 14 9.07 -2.24 0.66
C GLY A 14 8.90 -3.67 1.20
N LEU A 15 8.73 -3.84 2.52
CA LEU A 15 8.27 -5.11 3.07
C LEU A 15 6.74 -5.13 3.15
N ASP A 16 6.17 -6.08 2.42
CA ASP A 16 4.72 -6.33 2.43
C ASP A 16 4.27 -7.06 3.69
N THR A 17 5.18 -7.82 4.32
CA THR A 17 4.91 -8.61 5.53
C THR A 17 5.76 -8.12 6.68
N CYS A 18 5.13 -7.90 7.83
CA CYS A 18 5.83 -7.51 9.04
C CYS A 18 6.75 -8.65 9.51
N PRO A 19 8.08 -8.42 9.63
CA PRO A 19 9.02 -9.46 10.05
C PRO A 19 8.89 -9.84 11.55
N HIS A 20 8.13 -9.05 12.33
CA HIS A 20 7.99 -9.27 13.77
C HIS A 20 6.76 -10.08 14.16
N CYS A 21 5.64 -9.92 13.45
CA CYS A 21 4.38 -10.60 13.74
C CYS A 21 3.86 -11.48 12.61
N GLY A 22 4.47 -11.40 11.42
CA GLY A 22 4.07 -12.18 10.24
C GLY A 22 2.80 -11.68 9.54
N VAL A 23 2.24 -10.55 9.95
CA VAL A 23 1.06 -9.97 9.29
C VAL A 23 1.45 -9.30 7.98
N THR A 24 0.74 -9.62 6.91
CA THR A 24 0.86 -8.96 5.60
C THR A 24 0.00 -7.70 5.58
N MET A 25 0.63 -6.58 5.24
CA MET A 25 0.01 -5.27 5.10
C MET A 25 -0.66 -5.18 3.73
N ILE A 26 -1.97 -4.94 3.74
CA ILE A 26 -2.76 -4.71 2.53
C ILE A 26 -3.17 -3.24 2.50
N TYR A 27 -2.82 -2.56 1.42
CA TYR A 27 -3.16 -1.16 1.19
C TYR A 27 -4.33 -1.07 0.21
N PHE A 28 -5.28 -0.21 0.54
CA PHE A 28 -6.44 0.07 -0.31
C PHE A 28 -6.23 1.40 -1.01
N TYR A 29 -6.11 1.34 -2.34
CA TYR A 29 -6.00 2.51 -3.20
C TYR A 29 -7.32 2.74 -3.92
N LYS A 30 -7.79 3.99 -3.95
CA LYS A 30 -8.92 4.39 -4.77
C LYS A 30 -8.41 5.25 -5.92
N CYS A 31 -8.44 4.72 -7.13
CA CYS A 31 -7.96 5.46 -8.30
C CYS A 31 -8.96 6.55 -8.67
N LYS A 32 -8.56 7.83 -8.63
CA LYS A 32 -9.44 8.96 -9.04
C LYS A 32 -9.81 8.97 -10.52
N ARG A 33 -9.06 8.27 -11.39
CA ARG A 33 -9.29 8.27 -12.85
C ARG A 33 -10.35 7.25 -13.28
N CYS A 34 -10.23 6.01 -12.82
CA CYS A 34 -11.17 4.94 -13.17
C CYS A 34 -12.16 4.60 -12.04
N SER A 35 -12.05 5.27 -10.89
CA SER A 35 -12.88 5.06 -9.69
C SER A 35 -12.79 3.67 -9.07
N GLN A 36 -11.83 2.84 -9.50
CA GLN A 36 -11.67 1.49 -8.97
C GLN A 36 -10.95 1.47 -7.63
N GLU A 37 -11.41 0.58 -6.76
CA GLU A 37 -10.75 0.21 -5.50
C GLU A 37 -9.79 -0.95 -5.73
N ILE A 38 -8.54 -0.78 -5.31
CA ILE A 38 -7.45 -1.72 -5.54
C ILE A 38 -6.86 -2.09 -4.18
N ALA A 39 -6.88 -3.37 -3.85
CA ALA A 39 -6.16 -3.91 -2.71
C ALA A 39 -4.81 -4.47 -3.19
N ALA A 40 -3.70 -3.95 -2.67
CA ALA A 40 -2.37 -4.40 -3.04
C ALA A 40 -1.46 -4.53 -1.82
N THR A 41 -0.51 -5.45 -1.91
CA THR A 41 0.61 -5.49 -0.98
C THR A 41 1.67 -4.51 -1.50
N GLY A 42 2.15 -3.62 -0.62
CA GLY A 42 3.12 -2.60 -0.98
C GLY A 42 2.53 -1.34 -1.64
N ILE A 43 3.44 -0.40 -1.97
CA ILE A 43 3.07 0.92 -2.50
C ILE A 43 3.00 0.90 -4.03
N LEU A 44 1.79 1.10 -4.57
CA LEU A 44 1.57 1.22 -6.01
C LEU A 44 1.86 2.64 -6.50
N LYS A 45 2.76 2.76 -7.48
CA LYS A 45 3.01 4.01 -8.21
C LYS A 45 1.97 4.26 -9.30
N PHE A 46 1.50 3.21 -9.97
CA PHE A 46 0.55 3.30 -11.08
C PHE A 46 -0.66 2.40 -10.86
N CYS A 47 -1.81 2.84 -11.34
CA CYS A 47 -3.03 2.05 -11.34
C CYS A 47 -2.92 0.93 -12.39
N PRO A 48 -3.02 -0.36 -12.01
CA PRO A 48 -2.82 -1.48 -12.93
C PRO A 48 -3.90 -1.61 -14.00
N LEU A 49 -5.01 -0.87 -13.90
CA LEU A 49 -6.15 -0.96 -14.81
C LEU A 49 -6.21 0.17 -15.84
N CYS A 50 -5.70 1.36 -15.49
CA CYS A 50 -5.79 2.54 -16.35
C CYS A 50 -4.49 3.34 -16.46
N ASP A 51 -3.41 2.82 -15.87
CA ASP A 51 -2.06 3.38 -15.91
C ASP A 51 -1.96 4.81 -15.36
N ALA A 52 -2.93 5.23 -14.53
CA ALA A 52 -2.90 6.52 -13.85
C ALA A 52 -1.82 6.51 -12.77
N ASP A 53 -1.06 7.59 -12.66
CA ASP A 53 -0.16 7.81 -11.52
C ASP A 53 -0.97 7.94 -10.21
N LEU A 54 -0.65 7.07 -9.26
CA LEU A 54 -1.22 7.04 -7.91
C LEU A 54 -0.29 7.71 -6.89
N SER A 55 0.97 7.99 -7.26
CA SER A 55 1.97 8.64 -6.42
C SER A 55 1.49 10.01 -5.90
N ASP A 56 0.84 10.80 -6.75
CA ASP A 56 0.28 12.12 -6.42
C ASP A 56 -0.97 12.04 -5.50
N GLN A 57 -1.61 10.87 -5.41
CA GLN A 57 -2.90 10.69 -4.72
C GLN A 57 -2.76 10.29 -3.23
N MET A 58 -1.52 10.16 -2.73
CA MET A 58 -1.19 9.82 -1.33
C MET A 58 -0.93 11.06 -0.43
N ASN A 59 -1.60 12.19 -0.70
CA ASN A 59 -1.59 13.38 0.17
C ASN A 59 -2.83 13.44 1.08
#